data_AF-A0A397FVX3-F1
#
_entry.id   AF-A0A397FVX3-F1
#
_cell.length_a   1.000
_cell.length_b   1.000
_cell.length_c   1.000
_cell.angle_alpha   90.00
_cell.angle_beta   90.00
_cell.angle_gamma   90.00
#
_symmetry.space_group_name_H-M   'P 1'
#
loop_
_entity.id
_entity.type
_entity.pdbx_description
1 polymer ?
#
loop_
_entity_poly.entity_id
_entity_poly.type
_entity_poly.pdbx_seq_one_letter_code
_entity_poly.pdbx_strand_id
1 'polypeptide(L)'
;MQVPHHDSLGFNFQLVRRWIEDTQTAPDYASSSSSDDDDEETSNVSTWTFDTLLELQLPFLHLCKSVCRDAASYQDCCVYELVRLAHAFLHHAQSSSDHKHVVTLSWALPWVPIMNSSSPSTATHVEILSLLVTITDEPSAHNDRAYAAMILSVLVASYPALLSTAPPPIVGHCVGASSFTGQDLSLPFAHQWLRLLFHAMLHLPSLHRHAWPFPSCEPSTFRRHAMAILAEEDDVLVDVLYHALRLPIPSPSIARDSTTTHTRNTSSLLASLWTEHSPAQWFADFCGLLDHDHLVLIDLVTSNGTNNVPSLYV
;
A
#
# COMPACT_ATOMS: atom_id res chain seq x y z
N MET A 1 -42.35 13.02 8.86
CA MET A 1 -41.03 12.54 8.38
C MET A 1 -40.08 12.63 9.55
N GLN A 2 -39.62 11.49 10.08
CA GLN A 2 -38.59 11.47 11.11
C GLN A 2 -37.24 11.70 10.43
N VAL A 3 -36.49 12.70 10.90
CA VAL A 3 -35.08 12.88 10.55
C VAL A 3 -34.32 11.66 11.10
N PRO A 4 -33.46 10.99 10.32
CA PRO A 4 -32.69 9.86 10.83
C PRO A 4 -31.81 10.34 11.99
N HIS A 5 -31.85 9.66 13.13
CA HIS A 5 -30.92 9.91 14.22
C HIS A 5 -29.49 9.60 13.76
N HIS A 6 -28.64 10.63 13.64
CA HIS A 6 -27.25 10.58 13.19
C HIS A 6 -26.28 10.00 14.23
N ASP A 7 -26.72 9.02 15.03
CA ASP A 7 -25.98 8.52 16.21
C ASP A 7 -24.97 7.41 15.86
N SER A 8 -24.73 7.16 14.58
CA SER A 8 -23.76 6.16 14.11
C SER A 8 -22.35 6.74 14.14
N LEU A 9 -21.48 6.17 14.97
CA LEU A 9 -20.08 6.58 15.12
C LEU A 9 -19.32 6.59 13.78
N GLY A 10 -19.61 5.62 12.91
CA GLY A 10 -19.04 5.54 11.56
C GLY A 10 -19.46 6.68 10.64
N PHE A 11 -20.72 7.14 10.72
CA PHE A 11 -21.19 8.29 9.94
C PHE A 11 -20.46 9.57 10.34
N ASN A 12 -20.19 9.76 11.64
CA ASN A 12 -19.43 10.92 12.12
C ASN A 12 -17.97 10.87 11.62
N PHE A 13 -17.33 9.70 11.61
CA PHE A 13 -15.99 9.56 11.01
C PHE A 13 -15.98 9.87 9.51
N GLN A 14 -17.01 9.41 8.79
CA GLN A 14 -17.16 9.71 7.37
C GLN A 14 -17.29 11.21 7.11
N LEU A 15 -18.06 11.94 7.93
CA LEU A 15 -18.20 13.40 7.82
C LEU A 15 -16.86 14.11 8.05
N VAL A 16 -16.16 13.76 9.13
CA VAL A 16 -14.85 14.35 9.44
C VAL A 16 -13.84 14.06 8.33
N ARG A 17 -13.83 12.82 7.81
CA ARG A 17 -12.95 12.43 6.70
C ARG A 17 -13.20 13.29 5.47
N ARG A 18 -14.47 13.49 5.09
CA ARG A 18 -14.83 14.33 3.94
C ARG A 18 -14.32 15.76 4.11
N TRP A 19 -14.46 16.34 5.31
CA TRP A 19 -13.92 17.68 5.56
C TRP A 19 -12.39 17.76 5.40
N ILE A 20 -11.65 16.72 5.79
CA ILE A 20 -10.19 16.67 5.58
C ILE A 20 -9.85 16.58 4.08
N GLU A 21 -10.55 15.71 3.35
CA GLU A 21 -10.35 15.49 1.91
C GLU A 21 -10.71 16.73 1.09
N ASP A 22 -11.80 17.41 1.42
CA ASP A 22 -12.25 18.63 0.73
C ASP A 22 -11.20 19.75 0.82
N THR A 23 -10.44 19.80 1.93
CA THR A 23 -9.33 20.75 2.13
C THR A 23 -8.18 20.53 1.14
N GLN A 24 -7.95 19.29 0.66
CA GLN A 24 -6.92 19.02 -0.34
C GLN A 24 -7.36 19.37 -1.76
N THR A 25 -8.67 19.36 -2.01
CA THR A 25 -9.23 19.53 -3.37
C THR A 25 -9.50 20.97 -3.75
N ALA A 26 -9.37 21.95 -2.85
CA ALA A 26 -9.47 23.37 -3.20
C ALA A 26 -8.29 23.73 -4.13
N PRO A 27 -8.50 23.80 -5.46
CA PRO A 27 -7.43 24.12 -6.35
C PRO A 27 -7.19 25.63 -6.25
N ASP A 28 -5.98 26.08 -6.58
CA ASP A 28 -5.67 27.49 -6.90
C ASP A 28 -6.49 28.07 -8.09
N TYR A 29 -7.59 27.42 -8.50
CA TYR A 29 -8.55 27.88 -9.50
C TYR A 29 -9.62 28.84 -8.95
N ALA A 30 -9.48 29.35 -7.72
CA ALA A 30 -10.27 30.48 -7.22
C ALA A 30 -9.84 31.84 -7.84
N SER A 31 -9.45 31.84 -9.12
CA SER A 31 -9.22 33.03 -9.91
C SER A 31 -10.25 33.19 -11.03
N SER A 32 -11.48 32.70 -10.82
CA SER A 32 -12.66 33.25 -11.51
C SER A 32 -13.97 32.60 -11.03
N SER A 33 -14.87 33.45 -10.53
CA SER A 33 -16.35 33.26 -10.51
C SER A 33 -17.03 33.04 -9.14
N SER A 34 -17.13 34.13 -8.37
CA SER A 34 -18.33 34.61 -7.67
C SER A 34 -19.07 33.67 -6.70
N SER A 35 -18.60 33.62 -5.45
CA SER A 35 -19.39 33.80 -4.20
C SER A 35 -18.46 33.70 -2.99
N ASP A 36 -17.71 34.77 -2.71
CA ASP A 36 -16.52 34.75 -1.84
C ASP A 36 -16.77 34.61 -0.32
N ASP A 37 -18.02 34.54 0.17
CA ASP A 37 -18.28 34.46 1.62
C ASP A 37 -18.45 33.02 2.15
N ASP A 38 -18.99 32.09 1.36
CA ASP A 38 -19.25 30.70 1.80
C ASP A 38 -18.00 29.79 1.67
N ASP A 39 -17.12 30.10 0.71
CA ASP A 39 -15.89 29.33 0.45
C ASP A 39 -14.80 29.62 1.51
N GLU A 40 -14.79 30.83 2.09
CA GLU A 40 -13.86 31.20 3.16
C GLU A 40 -14.26 30.57 4.51
N GLU A 41 -15.55 30.49 4.83
CA GLU A 41 -16.03 29.81 6.05
C GLU A 41 -15.80 28.30 6.01
N THR A 42 -16.03 27.65 4.86
CA THR A 42 -15.82 26.19 4.71
C THR A 42 -14.33 25.82 4.77
N SER A 43 -13.46 26.62 4.14
CA SER A 43 -12.00 26.46 4.25
C SER A 43 -11.47 26.67 5.68
N ASN A 44 -12.06 27.61 6.43
CA ASN A 44 -11.70 27.86 7.83
C ASN A 44 -12.11 26.69 8.75
N VAL A 45 -13.29 26.12 8.56
CA VAL A 45 -13.75 24.95 9.32
C VAL A 45 -12.90 23.72 9.03
N SER A 46 -12.51 23.51 7.77
CA SER A 46 -11.74 22.34 7.36
C SER A 46 -10.30 22.39 7.88
N THR A 47 -9.67 23.57 7.81
CA THR A 47 -8.34 23.85 8.39
C THR A 47 -8.37 23.69 9.91
N TRP A 48 -9.34 24.30 10.59
CA TRP A 48 -9.50 24.17 12.04
C TRP A 48 -9.73 22.71 12.45
N THR A 49 -10.51 21.95 11.69
CA THR A 49 -10.76 20.51 11.96
C THR A 49 -9.47 19.73 11.89
N PHE A 50 -8.64 19.97 10.86
CA PHE A 50 -7.36 19.30 10.70
C PHE A 50 -6.38 19.66 11.82
N ASP A 51 -6.23 20.95 12.13
CA ASP A 51 -5.39 21.42 13.24
C ASP A 51 -5.82 20.81 14.58
N THR A 52 -7.13 20.73 14.82
CA THR A 52 -7.69 20.08 16.02
C THR A 52 -7.36 18.59 16.06
N LEU A 53 -7.44 17.88 14.93
CA LEU A 53 -7.07 16.47 14.86
C LEU A 53 -5.57 16.24 15.10
N LEU A 54 -4.72 17.17 14.66
CA LEU A 54 -3.29 17.14 14.96
C LEU A 54 -3.03 17.31 16.46
N GLU A 55 -3.67 18.28 17.10
CA GLU A 55 -3.59 18.44 18.56
C GLU A 55 -4.08 17.18 19.30
N LEU A 56 -5.07 16.50 18.74
CA LEU A 56 -5.67 15.28 19.29
C LEU A 56 -5.04 13.98 18.74
N GLN A 57 -3.87 14.04 18.09
CA GLN A 57 -3.26 12.86 17.46
C GLN A 57 -3.10 11.68 18.44
N LEU A 58 -2.58 11.94 19.65
CA LEU A 58 -2.38 10.90 20.66
C LEU A 58 -3.71 10.31 21.16
N PRO A 59 -4.70 11.11 21.60
CA PRO A 59 -6.05 10.63 21.88
C PRO A 59 -6.67 9.82 20.74
N PHE A 60 -6.51 10.26 19.49
CA PHE A 60 -7.06 9.59 18.33
C PHE A 60 -6.38 8.22 18.09
N LEU A 61 -5.05 8.16 18.19
CA LEU A 61 -4.32 6.88 18.18
C LEU A 61 -4.78 5.93 19.30
N HIS A 62 -5.08 6.44 20.48
CA HIS A 62 -5.63 5.65 21.59
C HIS A 62 -7.03 5.12 21.29
N LEU A 63 -7.89 5.94 20.67
CA LEU A 63 -9.20 5.51 20.19
C LEU A 63 -9.07 4.37 19.18
N CYS A 64 -8.21 4.51 18.17
CA CYS A 64 -7.93 3.45 17.20
C CYS A 64 -7.50 2.17 17.91
N LYS A 65 -6.52 2.22 18.82
CA LYS A 65 -6.08 1.03 19.57
C LYS A 65 -7.21 0.38 20.36
N SER A 66 -8.08 1.16 20.99
CA SER A 66 -9.21 0.61 21.76
C SER A 66 -10.23 -0.07 20.86
N VAL A 67 -10.63 0.59 19.77
CA VAL A 67 -11.60 0.03 18.81
C VAL A 67 -11.05 -1.24 18.17
N CYS A 68 -9.77 -1.25 17.79
CA CYS A 68 -9.12 -2.41 17.17
C CYS A 68 -8.97 -3.59 18.13
N ARG A 69 -8.64 -3.35 19.41
CA ARG A 69 -8.55 -4.42 20.43
C ARG A 69 -9.90 -5.06 20.66
N ASP A 70 -10.95 -4.26 20.64
CA ASP A 70 -12.30 -4.67 20.95
C ASP A 70 -13.08 -5.03 19.66
N ALA A 71 -12.39 -5.22 18.52
CA ALA A 71 -12.96 -5.39 17.18
C ALA A 71 -13.97 -6.56 17.05
N ALA A 72 -13.90 -7.57 17.93
CA ALA A 72 -14.91 -8.62 18.01
C ALA A 72 -16.30 -8.12 18.49
N SER A 73 -16.36 -6.93 19.10
CA SER A 73 -17.58 -6.29 19.60
C SER A 73 -18.06 -5.09 18.78
N TYR A 74 -17.22 -4.56 17.88
CA TYR A 74 -17.57 -3.44 16.99
C TYR A 74 -17.98 -3.92 15.59
N GLN A 75 -18.88 -3.17 14.94
CA GLN A 75 -19.27 -3.44 13.56
C GLN A 75 -18.10 -3.11 12.61
N ASP A 76 -17.82 -3.98 11.65
CA ASP A 76 -16.74 -3.82 10.64
C ASP A 76 -16.77 -2.45 9.94
N CYS A 77 -17.97 -1.91 9.67
CA CYS A 77 -18.14 -0.57 9.09
C CYS A 77 -17.53 0.56 9.92
N CYS A 78 -17.53 0.44 11.26
CA CYS A 78 -16.92 1.42 12.15
C CYS A 78 -15.40 1.36 12.08
N VAL A 79 -14.83 0.15 11.99
CA VAL A 79 -13.39 -0.06 11.83
C VAL A 79 -12.94 0.46 10.46
N TYR A 80 -13.68 0.15 9.41
CA TYR A 80 -13.47 0.63 8.06
C TYR A 80 -13.38 2.17 8.01
N GLU A 81 -14.40 2.88 8.50
CA GLU A 81 -14.39 4.36 8.47
C GLU A 81 -13.30 4.96 9.36
N LEU A 82 -12.92 4.29 10.46
CA LEU A 82 -11.84 4.74 11.33
C LEU A 82 -10.46 4.62 10.64
N VAL A 83 -10.22 3.52 9.93
CA VAL A 83 -8.99 3.35 9.12
C VAL A 83 -8.95 4.41 8.02
N ARG A 84 -10.06 4.65 7.33
CA ARG A 84 -10.13 5.66 6.27
C ARG A 84 -9.90 7.07 6.79
N LEU A 85 -10.43 7.40 7.97
CA LEU A 85 -10.18 8.68 8.62
C LEU A 85 -8.69 8.83 8.97
N ALA A 86 -8.07 7.78 9.53
CA ALA A 86 -6.64 7.78 9.82
C ALA A 86 -5.79 7.94 8.55
N HIS A 87 -6.21 7.31 7.45
CA HIS A 87 -5.56 7.43 6.16
C HIS A 87 -5.64 8.84 5.60
N ALA A 88 -6.83 9.44 5.55
CA ALA A 88 -7.02 10.82 5.10
C ALA A 88 -6.23 11.81 5.97
N PHE A 89 -6.22 11.62 7.29
CA PHE A 89 -5.44 12.43 8.23
C PHE A 89 -3.94 12.37 7.92
N LEU A 90 -3.38 11.17 7.72
CA LEU A 90 -1.97 11.02 7.37
C LEU A 90 -1.63 11.61 6.01
N HIS A 91 -2.44 11.33 5.00
CA HIS A 91 -2.24 11.87 3.66
C HIS A 91 -2.26 13.41 3.67
N HIS A 92 -3.18 14.01 4.40
CA HIS A 92 -3.25 15.46 4.58
C HIS A 92 -2.02 16.02 5.30
N ALA A 93 -1.60 15.38 6.41
CA ALA A 93 -0.41 15.77 7.14
C ALA A 93 0.88 15.74 6.31
N GLN A 94 1.00 14.77 5.40
CA GLN A 94 2.15 14.62 4.51
C GLN A 94 2.16 15.68 3.41
N SER A 95 0.98 16.06 2.91
CA SER A 95 0.83 17.07 1.86
C SER A 95 1.08 18.51 2.35
N SER A 96 0.92 18.77 3.65
CA SER A 96 1.10 20.09 4.23
C SER A 96 2.51 20.28 4.79
N SER A 97 3.27 21.23 4.23
CA SER A 97 4.67 21.51 4.61
C SER A 97 4.84 21.99 6.06
N ASP A 98 3.77 22.48 6.68
CA ASP A 98 3.80 23.17 7.96
C ASP A 98 3.55 22.23 9.16
N HIS A 99 3.03 21.02 8.91
CA HIS A 99 2.58 20.10 9.97
C HIS A 99 3.62 19.00 10.31
N LYS A 100 4.88 19.40 10.53
CA LYS A 100 6.06 18.54 10.79
C LYS A 100 6.03 17.70 12.08
N HIS A 101 4.91 17.61 12.78
CA HIS A 101 4.81 16.99 14.10
C HIS A 101 4.08 15.64 14.13
N VAL A 102 3.60 15.13 12.98
CA VAL A 102 2.89 13.86 12.95
C VAL A 102 3.84 12.68 13.11
N VAL A 103 3.62 11.89 14.18
CA VAL A 103 4.34 10.64 14.42
C VAL A 103 3.78 9.50 13.54
N THR A 104 4.13 9.48 12.26
CA THR A 104 3.56 8.58 11.23
C THR A 104 3.67 7.09 11.59
N LEU A 105 4.83 6.62 12.04
CA LEU A 105 5.03 5.21 12.39
C LEU A 105 4.09 4.68 13.48
N SER A 106 3.65 5.55 14.41
CA SER A 106 2.74 5.13 15.49
C SER A 106 1.37 4.73 14.98
N TRP A 107 1.00 5.19 13.78
CA TRP A 107 -0.26 4.87 13.13
C TRP A 107 -0.32 3.46 12.57
N ALA A 108 0.80 2.74 12.43
CA ALA A 108 0.75 1.34 11.99
C ALA A 108 0.27 0.38 13.12
N LEU A 109 0.60 0.72 14.38
CA LEU A 109 0.39 -0.15 15.54
C LEU A 109 -1.06 -0.62 15.77
N PRO A 110 -2.10 0.23 15.65
CA PRO A 110 -3.47 -0.18 15.92
C PRO A 110 -3.99 -1.24 14.95
N TRP A 111 -3.48 -1.28 13.71
CA TRP A 111 -4.08 -2.04 12.61
C TRP A 111 -3.47 -3.42 12.40
N VAL A 112 -2.21 -3.62 12.80
CA VAL A 112 -1.51 -4.90 12.64
C VAL A 112 -2.23 -6.08 13.31
N PRO A 113 -2.77 -5.95 14.55
CA PRO A 113 -3.54 -7.04 15.15
C PRO A 113 -4.79 -7.40 14.34
N ILE A 114 -5.41 -6.43 13.68
CA ILE A 114 -6.61 -6.62 12.85
C ILE A 114 -6.27 -7.46 11.62
N MET A 115 -5.15 -7.15 10.94
CA MET A 115 -4.67 -7.91 9.77
C MET A 115 -4.39 -9.38 10.07
N ASN A 116 -4.13 -9.71 11.34
CA ASN A 116 -3.86 -11.07 11.80
C ASN A 116 -5.14 -11.80 12.27
N SER A 117 -6.30 -11.15 12.20
CA SER A 117 -7.59 -11.68 12.65
C SER A 117 -8.50 -11.99 11.46
N SER A 118 -9.37 -12.99 11.59
CA SER A 118 -10.36 -13.34 10.55
C SER A 118 -11.65 -12.52 10.63
N SER A 119 -11.70 -11.52 11.52
CA SER A 119 -12.90 -10.76 11.84
C SER A 119 -13.29 -9.69 10.81
N PRO A 120 -12.36 -8.95 10.17
CA PRO A 120 -12.71 -7.84 9.29
C PRO A 120 -13.11 -8.31 7.90
N SER A 121 -13.85 -7.46 7.18
CA SER A 121 -14.09 -7.67 5.76
C SER A 121 -12.82 -7.45 4.93
N THR A 122 -12.81 -7.99 3.71
CA THR A 122 -11.75 -7.73 2.73
C THR A 122 -11.58 -6.23 2.46
N ALA A 123 -12.67 -5.46 2.44
CA ALA A 123 -12.61 -4.01 2.24
C ALA A 123 -11.84 -3.31 3.37
N THR A 124 -12.06 -3.70 4.63
CA THR A 124 -11.29 -3.20 5.77
C THR A 124 -9.81 -3.56 5.66
N HIS A 125 -9.48 -4.79 5.23
CA HIS A 125 -8.09 -5.17 5.00
C HIS A 125 -7.41 -4.37 3.88
N VAL A 126 -8.14 -4.07 2.79
CA VAL A 126 -7.64 -3.25 1.68
C VAL A 126 -7.26 -1.86 2.18
N GLU A 127 -8.13 -1.21 2.94
CA GLU A 127 -7.85 0.13 3.50
C GLU A 127 -6.66 0.12 4.46
N ILE A 128 -6.52 -0.93 5.29
CA ILE A 128 -5.38 -1.05 6.19
C ILE A 128 -4.08 -1.23 5.39
N LEU A 129 -4.08 -2.08 4.36
CA LEU A 129 -2.91 -2.26 3.51
C LEU A 129 -2.54 -0.96 2.79
N SER A 130 -3.53 -0.25 2.25
CA SER A 130 -3.30 1.06 1.62
C SER A 130 -2.71 2.07 2.60
N LEU A 131 -3.20 2.12 3.83
CA LEU A 131 -2.64 2.97 4.88
C LEU A 131 -1.19 2.60 5.21
N LEU A 132 -0.86 1.30 5.27
CA LEU A 132 0.49 0.83 5.52
C LEU A 132 1.45 1.16 4.37
N VAL A 133 0.98 1.16 3.12
CA VAL A 133 1.76 1.67 1.96
C VAL A 133 2.10 3.15 2.19
N THR A 134 1.10 3.99 2.48
CA THR A 134 1.27 5.42 2.76
C THR A 134 2.25 5.69 3.92
N ILE A 135 2.24 4.86 4.97
CA ILE A 135 3.22 4.95 6.07
C ILE A 135 4.61 4.47 5.63
N THR A 136 4.70 3.48 4.75
CA THR A 136 5.97 2.91 4.28
C THR A 136 6.74 3.88 3.38
N ASP A 137 6.02 4.66 2.58
CA ASP A 137 6.59 5.66 1.67
C ASP A 137 7.12 6.89 2.40
N GLU A 138 6.78 7.05 3.67
CA GLU A 138 7.29 8.13 4.49
C GLU A 138 8.76 7.97 4.82
N PRO A 139 9.59 9.02 4.63
CA PRO A 139 11.00 8.99 4.98
C PRO A 139 11.27 8.60 6.44
N SER A 140 10.33 8.90 7.34
CA SER A 140 10.42 8.55 8.77
C SER A 140 10.36 7.04 9.03
N ALA A 141 9.75 6.27 8.13
CA ALA A 141 9.67 4.82 8.24
C ALA A 141 10.90 4.11 7.67
N HIS A 142 11.65 4.76 6.78
CA HIS A 142 12.78 4.15 6.08
C HIS A 142 13.84 3.64 7.06
N ASN A 143 14.34 2.43 6.82
CA ASN A 143 15.35 1.75 7.64
C ASN A 143 14.94 1.46 9.10
N ASP A 144 13.68 1.67 9.51
CA ASP A 144 13.22 1.30 10.85
C ASP A 144 13.04 -0.23 10.95
N ARG A 145 13.82 -0.87 11.81
CA ARG A 145 13.83 -2.34 11.95
C ARG A 145 12.58 -2.88 12.63
N ALA A 146 12.01 -2.13 13.58
CA ALA A 146 10.83 -2.58 14.31
C ALA A 146 9.60 -2.52 13.40
N TYR A 147 9.50 -1.46 12.60
CA TYR A 147 8.50 -1.32 11.56
C TYR A 147 8.67 -2.37 10.45
N ALA A 148 9.90 -2.63 10.00
CA ALA A 148 10.15 -3.72 9.04
C ALA A 148 9.67 -5.08 9.55
N ALA A 149 9.96 -5.44 10.81
CA ALA A 149 9.47 -6.68 11.41
C ALA A 149 7.94 -6.74 11.47
N MET A 150 7.30 -5.59 11.74
CA MET A 150 5.84 -5.45 11.76
C MET A 150 5.24 -5.66 10.37
N ILE A 151 5.77 -5.00 9.33
CA ILE A 151 5.31 -5.16 7.94
C ILE A 151 5.51 -6.60 7.46
N LEU A 152 6.65 -7.21 7.78
CA LEU A 152 6.86 -8.63 7.47
C LEU A 152 5.78 -9.51 8.11
N SER A 153 5.43 -9.26 9.38
CA SER A 153 4.37 -10.04 10.05
C SER A 153 3.02 -9.91 9.34
N VAL A 154 2.66 -8.70 8.87
CA VAL A 154 1.44 -8.45 8.11
C VAL A 154 1.47 -9.21 6.78
N LEU A 155 2.54 -9.07 6.01
CA LEU A 155 2.70 -9.74 4.70
C LEU A 155 2.59 -11.27 4.83
N VAL A 156 3.19 -11.85 5.86
CA VAL A 156 3.13 -13.29 6.12
C VAL A 156 1.73 -13.75 6.52
N ALA A 157 1.05 -13.03 7.40
CA ALA A 157 -0.29 -13.39 7.86
C ALA A 157 -1.34 -13.29 6.75
N SER A 158 -1.20 -12.32 5.85
CA SER A 158 -2.12 -12.04 4.75
C SER A 158 -1.83 -12.87 3.48
N TYR A 159 -0.67 -13.54 3.41
CA TYR A 159 -0.26 -14.32 2.24
C TYR A 159 -1.24 -15.43 1.81
N PRO A 160 -1.87 -16.21 2.72
CA PRO A 160 -2.85 -17.21 2.31
C PRO A 160 -4.04 -16.61 1.55
N ALA A 161 -4.44 -15.38 1.88
CA ALA A 161 -5.52 -14.68 1.17
C ALA A 161 -5.08 -14.28 -0.25
N LEU A 162 -3.83 -13.85 -0.45
CA LEU A 162 -3.26 -13.58 -1.77
C LEU A 162 -3.21 -14.83 -2.66
N LEU A 163 -2.93 -15.99 -2.08
CA LEU A 163 -2.93 -17.26 -2.82
C LEU A 163 -4.34 -17.74 -3.20
N SER A 164 -5.36 -17.26 -2.47
CA SER A 164 -6.75 -17.57 -2.78
C SER A 164 -7.33 -16.72 -3.92
N THR A 165 -6.67 -15.61 -4.25
CA THR A 165 -6.95 -14.80 -5.45
C THR A 165 -6.70 -15.68 -6.67
N ALA A 166 -7.71 -15.89 -7.51
CA ALA A 166 -7.53 -16.70 -8.70
C ALA A 166 -6.69 -15.91 -9.72
N PRO A 167 -5.58 -16.46 -10.24
CA PRO A 167 -4.92 -15.79 -11.36
C PRO A 167 -5.87 -15.77 -12.55
N PRO A 168 -5.93 -14.68 -13.33
CA PRO A 168 -6.69 -14.68 -14.57
C PRO A 168 -6.22 -15.84 -15.46
N PRO A 169 -7.14 -16.55 -16.15
CA PRO A 169 -6.77 -17.67 -17.01
C PRO A 169 -5.84 -17.18 -18.12
N ILE A 170 -4.60 -17.68 -18.13
CA ILE A 170 -3.49 -17.28 -19.01
C ILE A 170 -3.77 -17.52 -20.53
N VAL A 171 -4.89 -18.17 -20.89
CA VAL A 171 -5.17 -18.53 -22.28
C VAL A 171 -6.34 -17.70 -22.82
N GLY A 172 -6.00 -16.63 -23.56
CA GLY A 172 -6.88 -15.98 -24.53
C GLY A 172 -7.89 -14.97 -23.99
N HIS A 173 -7.69 -14.42 -22.80
CA HIS A 173 -8.55 -13.36 -22.25
C HIS A 173 -7.83 -12.02 -22.11
N CYS A 174 -8.57 -10.96 -22.44
CA CYS A 174 -8.20 -9.56 -22.28
C CYS A 174 -7.86 -9.28 -20.81
N VAL A 175 -6.58 -9.09 -20.54
CA VAL A 175 -6.06 -8.52 -19.29
C VAL A 175 -6.84 -7.25 -18.95
N GLY A 176 -7.23 -7.06 -17.68
CA GLY A 176 -7.99 -5.89 -17.20
C GLY A 176 -9.52 -6.03 -17.26
N ALA A 177 -10.05 -7.12 -17.81
CA ALA A 177 -11.49 -7.37 -17.86
C ALA A 177 -12.10 -7.63 -16.47
N SER A 178 -11.33 -8.20 -15.52
CA SER A 178 -11.86 -8.54 -14.19
C SER A 178 -11.98 -7.31 -13.29
N SER A 179 -11.01 -6.39 -13.37
CA SER A 179 -11.05 -5.08 -12.71
C SER A 179 -12.22 -4.24 -13.25
N PHE A 180 -12.37 -4.14 -14.56
CA PHE A 180 -13.44 -3.36 -15.21
C PHE A 180 -14.85 -3.87 -14.88
N THR A 181 -15.03 -5.20 -14.75
CA THR A 181 -16.35 -5.78 -14.46
C THR A 181 -16.69 -5.82 -12.97
N GLY A 182 -15.74 -5.50 -12.08
CA GLY A 182 -15.93 -5.50 -10.62
C GLY A 182 -16.30 -6.88 -10.05
N GLN A 183 -16.01 -7.95 -10.78
CA GLN A 183 -16.44 -9.31 -10.40
C GLN A 183 -15.47 -9.98 -9.42
N ASP A 184 -14.20 -9.58 -9.39
CA ASP A 184 -13.21 -10.12 -8.47
C ASP A 184 -13.02 -9.20 -7.25
N LEU A 185 -13.73 -9.52 -6.17
CA LEU A 185 -13.64 -8.81 -4.89
C LEU A 185 -12.32 -9.06 -4.15
N SER A 186 -11.49 -10.00 -4.61
CA SER A 186 -10.18 -10.30 -4.01
C SER A 186 -9.03 -9.54 -4.67
N LEU A 187 -9.27 -8.97 -5.86
CA LEU A 187 -8.27 -8.24 -6.63
C LEU A 187 -7.74 -6.98 -5.92
N PRO A 188 -8.57 -6.08 -5.34
CA PRO A 188 -8.06 -4.90 -4.65
C PRO A 188 -7.16 -5.23 -3.46
N PHE A 189 -7.44 -6.34 -2.77
CA PHE A 189 -6.60 -6.83 -1.68
C PHE A 189 -5.25 -7.29 -2.20
N ALA A 190 -5.25 -8.07 -3.28
CA ALA A 190 -4.03 -8.57 -3.90
C ALA A 190 -3.14 -7.42 -4.41
N HIS A 191 -3.74 -6.39 -5.00
CA HIS A 191 -3.05 -5.16 -5.40
C HIS A 191 -2.38 -4.45 -4.24
N GLN A 192 -3.12 -4.12 -3.17
CA GLN A 192 -2.52 -3.41 -2.03
C GLN A 192 -1.48 -4.26 -1.30
N TRP A 193 -1.65 -5.59 -1.27
CA TRP A 193 -0.64 -6.50 -0.71
C TRP A 193 0.67 -6.44 -1.51
N LEU A 194 0.58 -6.50 -2.85
CA LEU A 194 1.76 -6.43 -3.72
C LEU A 194 2.44 -5.07 -3.63
N ARG A 195 1.67 -3.98 -3.62
CA ARG A 195 2.21 -2.62 -3.38
C ARG A 195 2.99 -2.57 -2.07
N LEU A 196 2.39 -3.02 -0.97
CA LEU A 196 3.07 -3.05 0.33
C LEU A 196 4.37 -3.86 0.29
N LEU A 197 4.39 -5.02 -0.37
CA LEU A 197 5.60 -5.83 -0.50
C LEU A 197 6.73 -5.06 -1.20
N PHE A 198 6.46 -4.48 -2.38
CA PHE A 198 7.51 -3.84 -3.18
C PHE A 198 7.98 -2.50 -2.60
N HIS A 199 7.06 -1.71 -2.04
CA HIS A 199 7.40 -0.47 -1.33
C HIS A 199 8.23 -0.80 -0.09
N ALA A 200 7.80 -1.76 0.73
CA ALA A 200 8.55 -2.17 1.91
C ALA A 200 9.94 -2.72 1.55
N MET A 201 10.05 -3.47 0.46
CA MET A 201 11.35 -3.93 -0.02
C MET A 201 12.27 -2.79 -0.46
N LEU A 202 11.75 -1.72 -1.06
CA LEU A 202 12.57 -0.58 -1.45
C LEU A 202 13.01 0.25 -0.24
N HIS A 203 12.07 0.52 0.67
CA HIS A 203 12.22 1.48 1.76
C HIS A 203 12.74 0.88 3.07
N LEU A 204 12.63 -0.45 3.25
CA LEU A 204 13.05 -1.19 4.45
C LEU A 204 14.09 -2.28 4.11
N PRO A 205 15.36 -1.92 3.85
CA PRO A 205 16.39 -2.88 3.41
C PRO A 205 16.67 -4.04 4.39
N SER A 206 16.30 -3.91 5.66
CA SER A 206 16.37 -5.02 6.63
C SER A 206 15.56 -6.23 6.19
N LEU A 207 14.51 -6.03 5.39
CA LEU A 207 13.68 -7.12 4.85
C LEU A 207 14.44 -8.02 3.88
N HIS A 208 15.46 -7.50 3.19
CA HIS A 208 16.19 -8.24 2.15
C HIS A 208 16.86 -9.52 2.67
N ARG A 209 17.20 -9.54 3.96
CA ARG A 209 17.93 -10.63 4.63
C ARG A 209 17.01 -11.67 5.25
N HIS A 210 15.72 -11.39 5.38
CA HIS A 210 14.78 -12.38 5.91
C HIS A 210 14.66 -13.54 4.93
N ALA A 211 14.52 -14.75 5.45
CA ALA A 211 14.26 -15.91 4.60
C ALA A 211 12.96 -15.70 3.82
N TRP A 212 12.87 -16.28 2.62
CA TRP A 212 11.61 -16.37 1.89
C TRP A 212 10.51 -16.87 2.82
N PRO A 213 9.53 -16.03 3.17
CA PRO A 213 8.60 -16.36 4.24
C PRO A 213 7.43 -17.22 3.73
N PHE A 214 7.47 -17.63 2.46
CA PHE A 214 6.39 -18.32 1.76
C PHE A 214 6.81 -19.75 1.34
N PRO A 215 6.95 -20.68 2.29
CA PRO A 215 7.56 -22.00 2.05
C PRO A 215 6.76 -22.91 1.10
N SER A 216 5.49 -22.59 0.86
CA SER A 216 4.58 -23.38 0.00
C SER A 216 4.58 -22.94 -1.46
N CYS A 217 5.25 -21.84 -1.82
CA CYS A 217 5.24 -21.32 -3.19
C CYS A 217 6.68 -21.13 -3.69
N GLU A 218 6.98 -21.78 -4.82
CA GLU A 218 8.22 -21.53 -5.54
C GLU A 218 8.24 -20.06 -5.99
N PRO A 219 9.38 -19.33 -5.86
CA PRO A 219 9.44 -17.91 -6.21
C PRO A 219 9.01 -17.60 -7.66
N SER A 220 9.32 -18.50 -8.59
CA SER A 220 8.90 -18.40 -10.00
C SER A 220 7.38 -18.49 -10.20
N THR A 221 6.69 -19.25 -9.34
CA THR A 221 5.22 -19.38 -9.34
C THR A 221 4.59 -18.16 -8.70
N PHE A 222 5.13 -17.70 -7.56
CA PHE A 222 4.70 -16.45 -6.93
C PHE A 222 4.78 -15.27 -7.92
N ARG A 223 5.89 -15.15 -8.64
CA ARG A 223 6.08 -14.06 -9.60
C ARG A 223 5.03 -14.06 -10.71
N ARG A 224 4.82 -15.22 -11.36
CA ARG A 224 3.80 -15.32 -12.44
C ARG A 224 2.41 -14.97 -11.93
N HIS A 225 2.10 -15.41 -10.71
CA HIS A 225 0.85 -15.06 -10.03
C HIS A 225 0.73 -13.56 -9.76
N ALA A 226 1.77 -12.95 -9.18
CA ALA A 226 1.82 -11.53 -8.91
C ALA A 226 1.70 -10.69 -10.20
N MET A 227 2.40 -11.07 -11.28
CA MET A 227 2.31 -10.38 -12.56
C MET A 227 0.90 -10.45 -13.16
N ALA A 228 0.25 -11.62 -13.09
CA ALA A 228 -1.10 -11.78 -13.59
C ALA A 228 -2.10 -10.90 -12.82
N ILE A 229 -1.90 -10.72 -11.51
CA ILE A 229 -2.69 -9.80 -10.68
C ILE A 229 -2.42 -8.33 -11.06
N LEU A 230 -1.14 -7.94 -11.19
CA LEU A 230 -0.75 -6.55 -11.48
C LEU A 230 -1.26 -6.11 -12.85
N ALA A 231 -1.23 -6.99 -13.84
CA ALA A 231 -1.67 -6.68 -15.19
C ALA A 231 -3.15 -6.26 -15.26
N GLU A 232 -3.98 -6.61 -14.28
CA GLU A 232 -5.39 -6.20 -14.26
C GLU A 232 -5.63 -4.70 -14.01
N GLU A 233 -4.63 -3.95 -13.51
CA GLU A 233 -4.76 -2.51 -13.26
C GLU A 233 -3.45 -1.76 -13.54
N ASP A 234 -3.48 -0.94 -14.59
CA ASP A 234 -2.30 -0.26 -15.14
C ASP A 234 -1.56 0.64 -14.14
N ASP A 235 -2.30 1.41 -13.33
CA ASP A 235 -1.70 2.31 -12.35
C ASP A 235 -0.94 1.53 -11.27
N VAL A 236 -1.52 0.42 -10.80
CA VAL A 236 -0.90 -0.48 -9.82
C VAL A 236 0.31 -1.19 -10.43
N LEU A 237 0.19 -1.64 -11.68
CA LEU A 237 1.29 -2.25 -12.43
C LEU A 237 2.49 -1.30 -12.53
N VAL A 238 2.25 -0.05 -12.96
CA VAL A 238 3.26 0.98 -13.11
C VAL A 238 3.94 1.29 -11.78
N ASP A 239 3.16 1.50 -10.73
CA ASP A 239 3.65 1.77 -9.38
C ASP A 239 4.56 0.64 -8.87
N VAL A 240 4.09 -0.60 -8.94
CA VAL A 240 4.84 -1.77 -8.47
C VAL A 240 6.09 -2.01 -9.33
N LEU A 241 5.99 -1.88 -10.65
CA LEU A 241 7.14 -2.04 -11.55
C LEU A 241 8.20 -0.98 -11.28
N TYR A 242 7.80 0.27 -11.07
CA TYR A 242 8.71 1.36 -10.71
C TYR A 242 9.51 1.03 -9.43
N HIS A 243 8.82 0.55 -8.38
CA HIS A 243 9.48 0.15 -7.13
C HIS A 243 10.37 -1.08 -7.30
N ALA A 244 9.92 -2.08 -8.05
CA ALA A 244 10.67 -3.29 -8.33
C ALA A 244 11.97 -3.00 -9.08
N LEU A 245 11.95 -2.15 -10.10
CA LEU A 245 13.13 -1.79 -10.90
C LEU A 245 14.21 -1.04 -10.08
N ARG A 246 13.84 -0.42 -8.96
CA ARG A 246 14.76 0.28 -8.06
C ARG A 246 15.36 -0.62 -6.98
N LEU A 247 14.90 -1.85 -6.86
CA LEU A 247 15.46 -2.80 -5.90
C LEU A 247 16.92 -3.15 -6.25
N PRO A 248 17.80 -3.27 -5.25
CA PRO A 248 19.19 -3.62 -5.51
C PRO A 248 19.29 -5.04 -6.08
N ILE A 249 20.12 -5.21 -7.11
CA ILE A 249 20.47 -6.54 -7.61
C ILE A 249 21.33 -7.21 -6.53
N PRO A 250 20.92 -8.37 -5.99
CA PRO A 250 21.66 -9.03 -4.93
C PRO A 250 23.05 -9.41 -5.44
N SER A 251 24.09 -8.85 -4.81
CA SER A 251 25.47 -9.25 -5.10
C SER A 251 25.65 -10.73 -4.71
N PRO A 252 26.33 -11.55 -5.54
CA PRO A 252 26.63 -12.95 -5.22
C PRO A 252 27.45 -13.13 -3.93
N SER A 253 28.01 -12.05 -3.36
CA SER A 253 28.72 -12.07 -2.08
C SER A 253 27.81 -12.16 -0.85
N ILE A 254 26.54 -11.76 -0.92
CA ILE A 254 25.61 -11.76 0.23
C ILE A 254 25.15 -13.19 0.58
N ALA A 255 25.28 -14.13 -0.36
CA ALA A 255 24.94 -15.54 -0.14
C ALA A 255 25.98 -16.33 0.68
N ARG A 256 27.15 -15.72 1.03
CA ARG A 256 28.28 -16.46 1.61
C ARG A 256 28.59 -16.17 3.08
N ASP A 257 28.05 -15.09 3.66
CA ASP A 257 28.38 -14.67 5.03
C ASP A 257 27.46 -15.24 6.13
N SER A 258 26.58 -16.19 5.81
CA SER A 258 25.85 -16.96 6.82
C SER A 258 26.72 -18.12 7.34
N THR A 259 27.77 -17.80 8.09
CA THR A 259 28.51 -18.77 8.93
C THR A 259 27.69 -19.14 10.17
N THR A 260 26.51 -19.69 9.97
CA THR A 260 25.81 -20.46 10.99
C THR A 260 25.42 -21.81 10.39
N THR A 261 26.13 -22.81 10.88
CA THR A 261 25.96 -24.24 10.68
C THR A 261 24.50 -24.69 10.75
N HIS A 262 24.09 -25.45 9.74
CA HIS A 262 22.91 -26.32 9.68
C HIS A 262 21.52 -25.64 9.76
N THR A 263 20.96 -25.32 8.59
CA THR A 263 19.66 -25.85 8.09
C THR A 263 19.36 -25.22 6.73
N ARG A 264 19.05 -26.07 5.73
CA ARG A 264 18.41 -25.82 4.42
C ARG A 264 18.64 -24.42 3.79
N ASN A 265 19.31 -24.37 2.63
CA ASN A 265 19.42 -23.23 1.71
C ASN A 265 18.13 -22.38 1.66
N THR A 266 18.01 -21.40 2.55
CA THR A 266 16.89 -20.46 2.57
C THR A 266 17.39 -19.24 1.82
N SER A 267 16.96 -19.10 0.56
CA SER A 267 17.21 -17.86 -0.17
C SER A 267 16.58 -16.70 0.60
N SER A 268 17.32 -15.60 0.72
CA SER A 268 16.80 -14.39 1.34
C SER A 268 15.68 -13.80 0.48
N LEU A 269 14.74 -13.03 1.03
CA LEU A 269 13.56 -12.50 0.33
C LEU A 269 13.93 -11.81 -1.00
N LEU A 270 14.92 -10.92 -0.96
CA LEU A 270 15.44 -10.24 -2.15
C LEU A 270 16.09 -11.23 -3.12
N ALA A 271 16.85 -12.19 -2.59
CA ALA A 271 17.45 -13.23 -3.40
C ALA A 271 16.39 -14.11 -4.05
N SER A 272 15.34 -14.54 -3.36
CA SER A 272 14.27 -15.36 -3.94
C SER A 272 13.54 -14.65 -5.08
N LEU A 273 13.41 -13.33 -5.02
CA LEU A 273 12.80 -12.53 -6.08
C LEU A 273 13.73 -12.29 -7.29
N TRP A 274 15.06 -12.26 -7.08
CA TRP A 274 16.05 -11.88 -8.10
C TRP A 274 17.07 -12.95 -8.52
N THR A 275 17.32 -13.99 -7.74
CA THR A 275 18.47 -14.92 -7.96
C THR A 275 18.32 -15.83 -9.17
N GLU A 276 17.10 -16.03 -9.67
CA GLU A 276 16.90 -16.75 -10.93
C GLU A 276 16.84 -15.77 -12.13
N HIS A 277 16.52 -14.50 -11.89
CA HIS A 277 15.94 -13.63 -12.89
C HIS A 277 16.26 -12.16 -12.61
N SER A 278 16.98 -11.50 -13.51
CA SER A 278 17.30 -10.07 -13.38
C SER A 278 16.02 -9.20 -13.42
N PRO A 279 16.07 -7.94 -12.98
CA PRO A 279 15.00 -6.96 -13.25
C PRO A 279 14.56 -6.93 -14.73
N ALA A 280 15.49 -7.17 -15.65
CA ALA A 280 15.20 -7.31 -17.08
C ALA A 280 14.34 -8.54 -17.42
N GLN A 281 14.44 -9.64 -16.66
CA GLN A 281 13.57 -10.81 -16.85
C GLN A 281 12.16 -10.55 -16.31
N TRP A 282 12.01 -9.83 -15.19
CA TRP A 282 10.70 -9.38 -14.74
C TRP A 282 10.03 -8.50 -15.80
N PHE A 283 10.80 -7.58 -16.38
CA PHE A 283 10.36 -6.75 -17.50
C PHE A 283 9.97 -7.60 -18.72
N ALA A 284 10.78 -8.57 -19.12
CA ALA A 284 10.48 -9.45 -20.24
C ALA A 284 9.21 -10.30 -20.00
N ASP A 285 9.03 -10.80 -18.79
CA ASP A 285 7.84 -11.55 -18.38
C ASP A 285 6.58 -10.66 -18.42
N PHE A 286 6.69 -9.37 -18.01
CA PHE A 286 5.60 -8.39 -18.16
C PHE A 286 5.25 -8.15 -19.63
N CYS A 287 6.24 -7.91 -20.49
CA CYS A 287 5.99 -7.74 -21.93
C CYS A 287 5.36 -8.99 -22.57
N GLY A 288 5.59 -10.18 -22.01
CA GLY A 288 4.99 -11.44 -22.47
C GLY A 288 3.56 -11.67 -21.98
N LEU A 289 3.13 -11.02 -20.91
CA LEU A 289 1.78 -11.12 -20.33
C LEU A 289 0.84 -10.02 -20.80
N LEU A 290 1.38 -8.90 -21.24
CA LEU A 290 0.63 -7.71 -21.63
C LEU A 290 0.29 -7.73 -23.12
N ASP A 291 -0.96 -7.38 -23.45
CA ASP A 291 -1.35 -7.07 -24.83
C ASP A 291 -0.66 -5.77 -25.30
N HIS A 292 -0.63 -5.55 -26.63
CA HIS A 292 0.15 -4.47 -27.26
C HIS A 292 -0.14 -3.06 -26.70
N ASP A 293 -1.34 -2.86 -26.13
CA ASP A 293 -1.79 -1.57 -25.59
C ASP A 293 -1.12 -1.22 -24.24
N HIS A 294 -0.74 -2.22 -23.44
CA HIS A 294 -0.09 -2.00 -22.14
C HIS A 294 1.45 -1.88 -22.26
N LEU A 295 2.04 -2.27 -23.39
CA LEU A 295 3.48 -2.13 -23.65
C LEU A 295 3.94 -0.66 -23.66
N VAL A 296 3.05 0.27 -24.02
CA VAL A 296 3.34 1.72 -24.02
C VAL A 296 3.58 2.26 -22.60
N LEU A 297 2.90 1.71 -21.60
CA LEU A 297 3.06 2.12 -20.19
C LEU A 297 4.44 1.70 -19.65
N ILE A 298 4.91 0.54 -20.08
CA ILE A 298 6.23 0.02 -19.74
C ILE A 298 7.35 0.90 -20.33
N ASP A 299 7.19 1.35 -21.57
CA ASP A 299 8.11 2.31 -22.19
C ASP A 299 8.12 3.67 -21.46
N LEU A 300 6.98 4.10 -20.90
CA LEU A 300 6.87 5.34 -20.13
C LEU A 300 7.64 5.26 -18.79
N VAL A 301 7.53 4.14 -18.07
CA VAL A 301 8.21 3.93 -16.78
C VAL A 301 9.72 3.80 -16.95
N THR A 302 10.17 3.15 -18.03
CA THR A 302 11.61 2.97 -18.31
C THR A 302 12.27 4.19 -18.92
N SER A 303 11.54 4.98 -19.72
CA SER A 303 12.07 6.20 -20.34
C SER A 303 12.33 7.33 -19.34
N ASN A 304 11.51 7.49 -18.29
CA ASN A 304 11.76 8.47 -17.22
C ASN A 304 13.05 8.20 -16.40
N GLY A 305 13.63 7.00 -16.51
CA GLY A 305 14.94 6.67 -15.94
C GLY A 305 16.15 7.04 -16.82
N THR A 306 15.95 7.34 -18.11
CA THR A 306 17.08 7.49 -19.06
C THR A 306 17.83 8.81 -19.00
N ASN A 307 17.39 9.79 -18.19
CA ASN A 307 18.18 11.01 -17.97
C ASN A 307 19.22 10.90 -16.82
N ASN A 308 19.25 9.79 -16.06
CA ASN A 308 20.17 9.64 -14.91
C ASN A 308 20.90 8.28 -14.83
N VAL A 309 20.88 7.44 -15.86
CA VAL A 309 21.72 6.23 -15.91
C VAL A 309 22.90 6.46 -16.84
N PRO A 310 24.16 6.40 -16.36
CA PRO A 310 25.31 6.44 -17.26
C PRO A 310 25.29 5.20 -18.13
N SER A 311 25.19 5.43 -19.43
CA SER A 311 25.52 4.52 -20.54
C SER A 311 26.38 3.32 -20.11
N LEU A 312 25.75 2.16 -19.92
CA LEU A 312 26.41 0.86 -19.96
C LEU A 312 25.89 0.09 -21.18
N TYR A 313 26.27 0.61 -22.35
CA TYR A 313 26.48 -0.18 -23.56
C TYR A 313 27.99 -0.23 -23.81
N VAL A 314 28.65 -1.29 -23.32
CA VAL A 314 29.72 -2.08 -23.99
C VAL A 314 29.71 -3.46 -23.36
#